data_AF-C7BSW2-F1
#
_entry.id   AF-C7BSW2-F1
#
_cell.length_a   1.000
_cell.length_b   1.000
_cell.length_c   1.000
_cell.angle_alpha   90.00
_cell.angle_beta   90.00
_cell.angle_gamma   90.00
#
_symmetry.space_group_name_H-M   'P 1'
#
loop_
_entity.id
_entity.type
_entity.pdbx_description
1 polymer ?
#
loop_
_entity_poly.entity_id
_entity_poly.type
_entity_poly.pdbx_seq_one_letter_code
_entity_poly.pdbx_strand_id
1 'polypeptide(L)'
;LASCPSTKEISRGDNPYQTRVDPRIPNRPDPKYSIDTSTFTSGKMTANGGIRNNKEFWQQWSNLQPDSLSKSNMYRIKELGLSPKIDNQWIKAFPEHVNYKGETLIHHHVDFGRYAIPVPSSTHVGSGGIWHTK
;
A
#
# COMPACT_ATOMS: atom_id res chain seq x y z
N LEU A 1 -17.69 -33.68 -10.82
CA LEU A 1 -17.49 -32.39 -10.12
C LEU A 1 -15.98 -32.15 -10.05
N ALA A 2 -15.45 -31.29 -10.92
CA ALA A 2 -14.02 -31.01 -10.97
C ALA A 2 -13.64 -30.08 -9.81
N SER A 3 -12.76 -30.55 -8.92
CA SER A 3 -12.19 -29.76 -7.83
C SER A 3 -11.25 -28.71 -8.40
N CYS A 4 -11.50 -27.42 -8.12
CA CYS A 4 -10.54 -26.36 -8.39
C CYS A 4 -9.23 -26.66 -7.62
N PRO A 5 -8.05 -26.43 -8.22
CA PRO A 5 -6.80 -26.59 -7.49
C PRO A 5 -6.74 -25.54 -6.39
N SER A 6 -6.55 -26.00 -5.16
CA SER A 6 -6.19 -25.18 -4.01
C SER A 6 -4.99 -24.32 -4.41
N THR A 7 -5.19 -23.01 -4.51
CA THR A 7 -4.10 -22.05 -4.63
C THR A 7 -3.24 -22.22 -3.38
N LYS A 8 -2.07 -22.86 -3.54
CA LYS A 8 -0.99 -22.80 -2.54
C LYS A 8 -0.85 -21.33 -2.16
N GLU A 9 -1.17 -20.99 -0.91
CA GLU A 9 -0.87 -19.67 -0.40
C GLU A 9 0.64 -19.47 -0.57
N ILE A 10 1.01 -18.53 -1.42
CA ILE A 10 2.39 -18.09 -1.55
C ILE A 10 2.75 -17.55 -0.17
N SER A 11 3.69 -18.22 0.50
CA SER A 11 4.26 -17.77 1.78
C SER A 11 4.64 -16.30 1.62
N ARG A 12 3.83 -15.42 2.21
CA ARG A 12 4.08 -13.99 2.27
C ARG A 12 5.22 -13.82 3.27
N GLY A 13 6.46 -13.81 2.79
CA GLY A 13 7.62 -13.59 3.64
C GLY A 13 7.53 -12.23 4.36
N ASP A 14 8.45 -11.98 5.28
CA ASP A 14 8.51 -10.73 6.09
C ASP A 14 8.96 -9.50 5.28
N ASN A 15 8.69 -9.46 3.97
CA ASN A 15 9.09 -8.38 3.09
C ASN A 15 8.07 -7.21 3.19
N PRO A 16 8.46 -6.05 3.73
CA PRO A 16 7.58 -4.90 3.91
C PRO A 16 7.17 -4.21 2.60
N TYR A 17 7.80 -4.57 1.47
CA TYR A 17 7.50 -4.08 0.13
C TYR A 17 6.68 -5.07 -0.68
N GLN A 18 5.92 -5.97 -0.03
CA GLN A 18 5.17 -6.98 -0.75
C GLN A 18 4.13 -6.36 -1.68
N THR A 19 4.51 -6.18 -2.94
CA THR A 19 3.61 -5.76 -4.01
C THR A 19 2.72 -6.94 -4.36
N ARG A 20 1.50 -6.92 -3.84
CA ARG A 20 0.46 -7.90 -4.18
C ARG A 20 0.10 -7.74 -5.66
N VAL A 21 -0.12 -8.84 -6.36
CA VAL A 21 -0.46 -8.87 -7.79
C VAL A 21 -1.73 -9.69 -8.02
N ASP A 22 -2.59 -9.24 -8.93
CA ASP A 22 -3.74 -10.00 -9.42
C ASP A 22 -3.44 -10.43 -10.88
N PRO A 23 -3.30 -11.74 -11.17
CA PRO A 23 -2.97 -12.20 -12.52
C PRO A 23 -4.03 -11.83 -13.58
N ARG A 24 -5.26 -11.47 -13.17
CA ARG A 24 -6.32 -11.00 -14.07
C ARG A 24 -6.11 -9.55 -14.51
N ILE A 25 -5.26 -8.80 -13.81
CA ILE A 25 -4.96 -7.39 -14.08
C ILE A 25 -3.43 -7.25 -14.15
N PRO A 26 -2.80 -7.72 -15.25
CA PRO A 26 -1.35 -7.74 -15.37
C PRO A 26 -0.75 -6.32 -15.44
N ASN A 27 0.57 -6.24 -15.30
CA ASN A 27 1.38 -5.02 -15.46
C ASN A 27 1.12 -3.92 -14.41
N ARG A 28 0.53 -4.26 -13.27
CA ARG A 28 0.38 -3.35 -12.13
C ARG A 28 0.27 -4.09 -10.80
N PRO A 29 0.50 -3.42 -9.66
CA PRO A 29 0.06 -3.91 -8.37
C PRO A 29 -1.46 -4.15 -8.35
N ASP A 30 -1.90 -5.10 -7.53
CA ASP A 30 -3.31 -5.42 -7.30
C ASP A 30 -4.07 -4.12 -6.94
N PRO A 31 -5.12 -3.74 -7.71
CA PRO A 31 -5.91 -2.55 -7.42
C PRO A 31 -6.58 -2.53 -6.05
N LYS A 32 -6.74 -3.70 -5.38
CA LYS A 32 -7.23 -3.74 -4.00
C LYS A 32 -6.22 -3.22 -3.00
N TYR A 33 -4.94 -3.22 -3.34
CA TYR A 33 -3.84 -2.91 -2.43
C TYR A 33 -2.91 -1.82 -2.97
N SER A 34 -3.37 -1.05 -3.96
CA SER A 34 -2.63 0.05 -4.58
C SER A 34 -3.53 1.19 -5.01
N ILE A 35 -2.98 2.40 -5.06
CA ILE A 35 -3.66 3.60 -5.54
C ILE A 35 -3.02 4.05 -6.85
N ASP A 36 -3.86 4.36 -7.85
CA ASP A 36 -3.41 5.04 -9.06
C ASP A 36 -3.33 6.55 -8.79
N THR A 37 -2.11 7.02 -8.54
CA THR A 37 -1.81 8.41 -8.22
C THR A 37 -1.98 9.35 -9.41
N SER A 38 -2.18 8.86 -10.63
CA SER A 38 -2.52 9.73 -11.77
C SER A 38 -3.89 10.38 -11.64
N THR A 39 -4.73 9.88 -10.71
CA THR A 39 -6.02 10.48 -10.36
C THR A 39 -5.90 11.69 -9.42
N PHE A 40 -4.71 11.97 -8.91
CA PHE A 40 -4.51 13.03 -7.93
C PHE A 40 -4.68 14.41 -8.55
N THR A 41 -5.36 15.29 -7.82
CA THR A 41 -5.68 16.66 -8.26
C THR A 41 -4.52 17.64 -8.06
N SER A 42 -3.53 17.29 -7.23
CA SER A 42 -2.35 18.10 -6.95
C SER A 42 -1.19 17.25 -6.43
N GLY A 43 0.03 17.77 -6.50
CA GLY A 43 1.22 17.12 -5.92
C GLY A 43 2.47 17.34 -6.75
N LYS A 44 3.56 16.65 -6.37
CA LYS A 44 4.84 16.70 -7.10
C LYS A 44 5.00 15.46 -7.97
N MET A 45 5.38 15.65 -9.23
CA MET A 45 5.66 14.52 -10.13
C MET A 45 6.88 13.71 -9.67
N THR A 46 6.77 12.41 -9.81
CA THR A 46 7.88 11.43 -9.75
C THR A 46 8.53 11.30 -11.13
N ALA A 47 9.68 10.61 -11.21
CA ALA A 47 10.42 10.44 -12.46
C ALA A 47 9.62 9.69 -13.55
N ASN A 48 8.77 8.73 -13.16
CA ASN A 48 8.00 7.89 -14.09
C ASN A 48 6.48 8.21 -14.06
N GLY A 49 6.12 9.45 -13.71
CA GLY A 49 4.78 9.98 -13.97
C GLY A 49 3.71 9.75 -12.89
N GLY A 50 4.06 9.22 -11.71
CA GLY A 50 3.18 9.27 -10.53
C GLY A 50 3.18 10.63 -9.84
N ILE A 51 2.11 10.93 -9.10
CA ILE A 51 1.94 12.20 -8.37
C ILE A 51 2.11 11.95 -6.86
N ARG A 52 3.05 12.65 -6.24
CA ARG A 52 3.29 12.59 -4.79
C ARG A 52 2.30 13.50 -4.07
N ASN A 53 1.30 12.91 -3.44
CA ASN A 53 0.38 13.59 -2.53
C ASN A 53 -0.07 12.64 -1.41
N ASN A 54 0.50 12.84 -0.22
CA ASN A 54 0.23 11.94 0.90
C ASN A 54 -1.21 12.03 1.39
N LYS A 55 -1.81 13.23 1.42
CA LYS A 55 -3.16 13.44 1.93
C LYS A 55 -4.17 12.75 1.02
N GLU A 56 -4.06 12.98 -0.28
CA GLU A 56 -4.97 12.40 -1.27
C GLU A 56 -4.81 10.88 -1.36
N PHE A 57 -3.58 10.36 -1.27
CA PHE A 57 -3.33 8.92 -1.17
C PHE A 57 -4.12 8.28 -0.02
N TRP A 58 -4.01 8.82 1.20
CA TRP A 58 -4.69 8.23 2.36
C TRP A 58 -6.20 8.44 2.34
N GLN A 59 -6.69 9.54 1.76
CA GLN A 59 -8.11 9.73 1.53
C GLN A 59 -8.67 8.65 0.60
N GLN A 60 -8.03 8.40 -0.55
CA GLN A 60 -8.43 7.34 -1.47
C GLN A 60 -8.29 5.95 -0.84
N TRP A 61 -7.19 5.70 -0.12
CA TRP A 61 -7.00 4.45 0.61
C TRP A 61 -8.11 4.18 1.63
N SER A 62 -8.56 5.21 2.35
CA SER A 62 -9.64 5.07 3.33
C SER A 62 -10.99 4.67 2.74
N ASN A 63 -11.19 4.94 1.44
CA ASN A 63 -12.36 4.50 0.70
C ASN A 63 -12.16 3.09 0.11
N LEU A 64 -10.95 2.75 -0.31
CA LEU A 64 -10.61 1.46 -0.93
C LEU A 64 -10.52 0.31 0.09
N GLN A 65 -9.87 0.56 1.24
CA GLN A 65 -9.59 -0.43 2.29
C GLN A 65 -10.03 0.10 3.67
N PRO A 66 -11.32 0.46 3.87
CA PRO A 66 -11.79 0.98 5.16
C PRO A 66 -11.57 -0.03 6.30
N ASP A 67 -11.71 -1.33 6.02
CA ASP A 67 -11.54 -2.39 7.00
C ASP A 67 -10.08 -2.56 7.46
N SER A 68 -9.10 -2.03 6.71
CA SER A 68 -7.70 -2.05 7.15
C SER A 68 -7.38 -0.96 8.18
N LEU A 69 -8.33 -0.08 8.49
CA LEU A 69 -8.12 1.12 9.31
C LEU A 69 -8.92 1.05 10.60
N SER A 70 -8.24 1.18 11.74
CA SER A 70 -8.93 1.41 13.02
C SER A 70 -9.62 2.78 13.03
N LYS A 71 -10.52 2.99 14.00
CA LYS A 71 -11.14 4.32 14.24
C LYS A 71 -10.08 5.42 14.45
N SER A 72 -8.98 5.11 15.12
CA SER A 72 -7.88 6.05 15.34
C SER A 72 -7.19 6.41 14.02
N ASN A 73 -6.88 5.42 13.18
CA ASN A 73 -6.30 5.66 11.86
C ASN A 73 -7.25 6.41 10.94
N MET A 74 -8.54 6.10 10.98
CA MET A 74 -9.56 6.84 10.23
C MET A 74 -9.61 8.31 10.66
N TYR A 75 -9.55 8.60 11.96
CA TYR A 75 -9.48 9.97 12.49
C TYR A 75 -8.21 10.69 12.04
N ARG A 76 -7.04 10.04 12.10
CA ARG A 76 -5.78 10.62 11.60
C ARG A 76 -5.88 11.04 10.14
N ILE A 77 -6.50 10.21 9.31
CA ILE A 77 -6.65 10.49 7.88
C ILE A 77 -7.66 11.61 7.64
N LYS A 78 -8.88 11.47 8.18
CA LYS A 78 -10.02 12.33 7.82
C LYS A 78 -9.98 13.69 8.52
N GLU A 79 -9.63 13.71 9.79
CA GLU A 79 -9.70 14.92 10.62
C GLU A 79 -8.35 15.66 10.66
N LEU A 80 -7.24 14.91 10.69
CA LEU A 80 -5.90 15.51 10.85
C LEU A 80 -5.11 15.60 9.55
N GLY A 81 -5.52 14.91 8.48
CA GLY A 81 -4.73 14.82 7.24
C GLY A 81 -3.38 14.11 7.41
N LEU A 82 -3.26 13.26 8.42
CA LEU A 82 -2.04 12.53 8.76
C LEU A 82 -2.09 11.09 8.25
N SER A 83 -0.90 10.53 7.99
CA SER A 83 -0.78 9.11 7.68
C SER A 83 -1.20 8.21 8.86
N PRO A 84 -1.78 7.04 8.59
CA PRO A 84 -2.11 6.05 9.62
C PRO A 84 -0.85 5.42 10.23
N LYS A 85 -1.06 4.74 11.35
CA LYS A 85 -0.07 3.94 12.07
C LYS A 85 -0.30 2.45 11.85
N ILE A 86 0.76 1.65 11.91
CA ILE A 86 0.66 0.20 11.89
C ILE A 86 0.13 -0.25 13.26
N ASP A 87 -1.16 -0.55 13.34
CA ASP A 87 -1.83 -1.05 14.53
C ASP A 87 -2.37 -2.47 14.31
N ASN A 88 -3.03 -3.03 15.33
CA ASN A 88 -3.58 -4.38 15.24
C ASN A 88 -4.66 -4.52 14.15
N GLN A 89 -5.36 -3.44 13.77
CA GLN A 89 -6.35 -3.51 12.70
C GLN A 89 -5.66 -3.58 11.34
N TRP A 90 -4.61 -2.78 11.15
CA TRP A 90 -3.78 -2.84 9.96
C TRP A 90 -3.16 -4.23 9.76
N ILE A 91 -2.58 -4.79 10.81
CA ILE A 91 -1.88 -6.09 10.78
C ILE A 91 -2.81 -7.24 10.36
N LYS A 92 -4.12 -7.16 10.64
CA LYS A 92 -5.08 -8.17 10.15
C LYS A 92 -5.16 -8.20 8.61
N ALA A 93 -5.03 -7.05 7.96
CA ALA A 93 -5.06 -6.94 6.51
C ALA A 93 -3.67 -7.08 5.86
N PHE A 94 -2.62 -6.72 6.60
CA PHE A 94 -1.21 -6.72 6.19
C PHE A 94 -0.34 -7.39 7.25
N PRO A 95 -0.45 -8.73 7.41
CA PRO A 95 0.34 -9.47 8.40
C PRO A 95 1.85 -9.33 8.21
N GLU A 96 2.30 -9.11 6.97
CA GLU A 96 3.71 -8.84 6.62
C GLU A 96 4.29 -7.60 7.33
N HIS A 97 3.45 -6.71 7.86
CA HIS A 97 3.88 -5.49 8.57
C HIS A 97 3.96 -5.67 10.10
N VAL A 98 3.78 -6.88 10.63
CA VAL A 98 3.71 -7.13 12.09
C VAL A 98 4.94 -6.64 12.86
N ASN A 99 6.13 -6.81 12.27
CA ASN A 99 7.42 -6.40 12.87
C ASN A 99 7.62 -4.87 12.91
N TYR A 100 6.71 -4.10 12.30
CA TYR A 100 6.75 -2.64 12.21
C TYR A 100 5.63 -1.97 12.99
N LYS A 101 4.97 -2.71 13.90
CA LYS A 101 3.88 -2.18 14.72
C LYS A 101 4.28 -0.89 15.44
N GLY A 102 3.43 0.13 15.33
CA GLY A 102 3.64 1.47 15.88
C GLY A 102 4.26 2.47 14.90
N GLU A 103 4.85 2.00 13.79
CA GLU A 103 5.38 2.90 12.77
C GLU A 103 4.30 3.66 12.01
N THR A 104 4.71 4.77 11.40
CA THR A 104 3.88 5.49 10.44
C THR A 104 3.90 4.75 9.11
N LEU A 105 2.73 4.56 8.51
CA LEU A 105 2.66 4.12 7.12
C LEU A 105 2.88 5.31 6.19
N ILE A 106 3.50 5.05 5.06
CA ILE A 106 3.74 6.04 4.03
C ILE A 106 3.36 5.49 2.66
N HIS A 107 3.05 6.37 1.71
CA HIS A 107 2.86 5.96 0.32
C HIS A 107 4.22 5.79 -0.36
N HIS A 108 4.42 4.66 -1.01
CA HIS A 108 5.62 4.34 -1.77
C HIS A 108 5.23 4.10 -3.23
N HIS A 109 5.85 4.82 -4.16
CA HIS A 109 5.62 4.64 -5.59
C HIS A 109 6.39 3.42 -6.09
N VAL A 110 5.68 2.48 -6.71
CA VAL A 110 6.28 1.33 -7.39
C VAL A 110 6.92 1.81 -8.69
N ASP A 111 8.22 1.55 -8.87
CA ASP A 111 9.02 1.98 -10.03
C ASP A 111 8.93 3.48 -10.34
N PHE A 112 8.76 4.33 -9.31
CA PHE A 112 8.44 5.75 -9.47
C PHE A 112 7.21 6.02 -10.37
N GLY A 113 6.40 5.01 -10.65
CA GLY A 113 5.29 5.07 -11.56
C GLY A 113 4.04 5.61 -10.90
N ARG A 114 2.94 5.51 -11.63
CA ARG A 114 1.63 5.98 -11.17
C ARG A 114 1.07 5.20 -9.99
N TYR A 115 1.49 3.96 -9.76
CA TYR A 115 0.94 3.15 -8.67
C TYR A 115 1.74 3.32 -7.39
N ALA A 116 1.03 3.54 -6.30
CA ALA A 116 1.61 3.61 -4.96
C ALA A 116 0.99 2.59 -4.01
N ILE A 117 1.80 2.06 -3.10
CA ILE A 117 1.43 1.11 -2.07
C ILE A 117 1.83 1.64 -0.68
N PRO A 118 1.14 1.22 0.40
CA PRO A 118 1.53 1.58 1.75
C PRO A 118 2.72 0.72 2.23
N VAL A 119 3.74 1.35 2.82
CA VAL A 119 4.87 0.64 3.45
C VAL A 119 5.19 1.25 4.83
N PRO A 120 5.82 0.50 5.75
CA PRO A 120 6.37 1.05 6.98
C PRO A 120 7.37 2.20 6.73
N SER A 121 7.42 3.18 7.63
CA SER A 121 8.30 4.34 7.49
C SER A 121 9.79 4.00 7.43
N SER A 122 10.25 3.04 8.24
CA SER A 122 11.65 2.61 8.29
C SER A 122 12.08 1.88 7.02
N THR A 123 11.12 1.41 6.24
CA THR A 123 11.34 0.71 4.97
C THR A 123 11.15 1.66 3.81
N HIS A 124 11.31 2.97 4.00
CA HIS A 124 11.29 3.93 2.91
C HIS A 124 12.70 4.36 2.51
N VAL A 125 13.49 3.40 2.04
CA VAL A 125 14.89 3.66 1.67
C VAL A 125 15.05 3.75 0.15
N GLY A 126 15.32 4.97 -0.33
CA GLY A 126 15.87 5.21 -1.67
C GLY A 126 14.90 5.20 -2.85
N SER A 127 15.51 5.13 -4.04
CA SER A 127 14.87 5.10 -5.35
C SER A 127 14.36 3.71 -5.68
N GLY A 128 13.06 3.49 -5.51
CA GLY A 128 12.48 2.16 -5.55
C GLY A 128 12.58 1.50 -6.93
N GLY A 129 13.32 0.40 -7.03
CA GLY A 129 13.39 -0.42 -8.25
C GLY A 129 12.05 -1.10 -8.55
N ILE A 130 11.96 -1.67 -9.75
CA ILE A 130 10.68 -2.09 -10.38
C ILE A 130 9.89 -3.10 -9.50
N TRP A 131 10.58 -3.92 -8.72
CA TRP A 131 9.97 -4.91 -7.82
C TRP A 131 10.89 -5.13 -6.62
N HIS A 132 10.57 -4.54 -5.47
CA HIS A 132 11.30 -4.81 -4.22
C HIS A 132 10.95 -6.19 -3.66
N THR A 133 11.23 -7.25 -4.41
CA THR A 133 11.35 -8.62 -3.91
C THR A 133 12.83 -8.86 -3.62
N LYS A 134 13.26 -8.63 -2.39
CA LYS A 134 14.31 -9.46 -1.82
C LYS A 134 13.65 -10.46 -0.88
#